data_AF-A0A7C4BA21-F1
#
_entry.id   AF-A0A7C4BA21-F1
#
_cell.length_a   1.000
_cell.length_b   1.000
_cell.length_c   1.000
_cell.angle_alpha   90.00
_cell.angle_beta   90.00
_cell.angle_gamma   90.00
#
_symmetry.space_group_name_H-M   'P 1'
#
loop_
_entity.id
_entity.type
_entity.pdbx_description
1 polymer ?
#
loop_
_entity_poly.entity_id
_entity_poly.type
_entity_poly.pdbx_seq_one_letter_code
_entity_poly.pdbx_strand_id
1 'polypeptide(L)'
;MNVLHHLSVHPPRYGPEWGSGGIFGLKYHRGVLYYTLAMEAQAYFFDKNGLRRVYEFERVGPKPVSGGDTYNAVEAVDERIYFGGWVHAPAVYRGRHAEGATIDFRNKYSHVHFYDVEDDRVELLWKEGLRDPERWACEVSEIIYNPYRDELLVARADGHESHGVFSLDPRTGAARRILEGFALKGAHHLEYSCFVLDQHPYDVEGFACVDMVEGKHLVKKIKPVPVDGWPASRLWAGPVASAYGWLFAFTRGGLIVGDIFSGEYYFVRLFDIPGSQLGPTRTNAVALGGGILVAYNSYTYGVVKTVTEEEREWRKLLGPVSSPSLLLYVTPPDVRVVAALGARITSIESVCGKILLGTNTMSNTQRHDASPFDQGTRSFVALDHSVLTSSAPAFTIVAPGWMVGGNAFGGIPLTQFKEPRLIVYSERENTLNVKEYFLTIPPMLGGSDKIGVKPGRNIIDLTGYSGVVSFKAEKPFTSELVVFELR
;
A
#
# COMPACT_ATOMS: atom_id res chain seq x y z
N MET A 1 -17.44 -26.70 -6.17
CA MET A 1 -16.20 -26.10 -6.71
C MET A 1 -15.79 -24.96 -5.79
N ASN A 2 -14.49 -24.73 -5.62
CA ASN A 2 -13.97 -23.60 -4.85
C ASN A 2 -14.17 -22.29 -5.65
N VAL A 3 -14.53 -21.18 -4.99
CA VAL A 3 -14.73 -19.85 -5.58
C VAL A 3 -13.54 -19.40 -6.44
N LEU A 4 -12.33 -19.82 -6.06
CA LEU A 4 -11.08 -19.50 -6.76
C LEU A 4 -11.01 -20.01 -8.20
N HIS A 5 -11.77 -21.06 -8.56
CA HIS A 5 -11.80 -21.60 -9.94
C HIS A 5 -12.56 -20.71 -10.92
N HIS A 6 -13.35 -19.75 -10.42
CA HIS A 6 -14.15 -18.84 -11.25
C HIS A 6 -13.41 -17.54 -11.59
N LEU A 7 -12.21 -17.34 -11.03
CA LEU A 7 -11.42 -16.13 -11.22
C LEU A 7 -10.71 -16.15 -12.57
N SER A 8 -10.79 -15.03 -13.29
CA SER A 8 -10.17 -14.85 -14.61
C SER A 8 -9.20 -13.68 -14.63
N VAL A 9 -8.33 -13.67 -15.64
CA VAL A 9 -7.50 -12.52 -15.99
C VAL A 9 -8.39 -11.42 -16.60
N HIS A 10 -8.11 -10.17 -16.24
CA HIS A 10 -8.79 -8.98 -16.74
C HIS A 10 -7.82 -8.16 -17.60
N PRO A 11 -7.94 -8.21 -18.95
CA PRO A 11 -7.10 -7.43 -19.84
C PRO A 11 -7.48 -5.93 -19.78
N PRO A 12 -6.60 -5.03 -20.27
CA PRO A 12 -6.91 -3.62 -20.49
C PRO A 12 -8.26 -3.40 -21.20
N ARG A 13 -9.12 -2.54 -20.63
CA ARG A 13 -10.42 -2.14 -21.18
C ARG A 13 -10.68 -0.65 -20.94
N TYR A 14 -11.82 -0.16 -21.45
CA TYR A 14 -12.23 1.22 -21.24
C TYR A 14 -12.41 1.53 -19.76
N GLY A 15 -11.71 2.55 -19.29
CA GLY A 15 -11.71 3.01 -17.91
C GLY A 15 -10.90 4.29 -17.81
N PRO A 16 -11.47 5.44 -18.21
CA PRO A 16 -10.74 6.69 -18.25
C PRO A 16 -10.19 7.08 -16.89
N GLU A 17 -8.87 6.97 -16.68
CA GLU A 17 -8.17 7.44 -15.48
C GLU A 17 -6.66 7.65 -15.71
N TRP A 18 -5.97 8.14 -14.69
CA TRP A 18 -4.52 8.15 -14.55
C TRP A 18 -3.93 6.74 -14.35
N GLY A 19 -3.74 6.04 -15.47
CA GLY A 19 -2.87 4.86 -15.55
C GLY A 19 -3.65 3.56 -15.57
N SER A 20 -3.34 2.66 -14.63
CA SER A 20 -4.06 1.42 -14.45
C SER A 20 -4.56 1.27 -13.01
N GLY A 21 -5.79 0.80 -12.88
CA GLY A 21 -6.40 0.33 -11.65
C GLY A 21 -5.98 -1.09 -11.33
N GLY A 22 -6.16 -1.51 -10.09
CA GLY A 22 -5.85 -2.85 -9.63
C GLY A 22 -7.11 -3.68 -9.47
N ILE A 23 -6.91 -4.86 -8.89
CA ILE A 23 -7.97 -5.56 -8.16
C ILE A 23 -7.89 -5.07 -6.73
N PHE A 24 -8.85 -4.27 -6.30
CA PHE A 24 -8.89 -3.63 -4.98
C PHE A 24 -10.15 -4.04 -4.21
N GLY A 25 -10.15 -3.80 -2.90
CA GLY A 25 -11.26 -4.14 -2.02
C GLY A 25 -11.51 -5.65 -1.94
N LEU A 26 -10.48 -6.47 -2.15
CA LEU A 26 -10.61 -7.93 -2.13
C LEU A 26 -11.05 -8.39 -0.73
N LYS A 27 -12.26 -8.93 -0.62
CA LYS A 27 -12.85 -9.37 0.66
C LYS A 27 -13.58 -10.69 0.50
N TYR A 28 -13.30 -11.66 1.36
CA TYR A 28 -14.06 -12.91 1.42
C TYR A 28 -14.90 -12.98 2.68
N HIS A 29 -16.22 -13.04 2.50
CA HIS A 29 -17.16 -12.98 3.61
C HIS A 29 -18.36 -13.89 3.36
N ARG A 30 -18.69 -14.74 4.34
CA ARG A 30 -19.85 -15.66 4.29
C ARG A 30 -20.02 -16.42 2.97
N GLY A 31 -18.92 -16.88 2.40
CA GLY A 31 -18.95 -17.66 1.15
C GLY A 31 -18.94 -16.82 -0.13
N VAL A 32 -18.99 -15.50 -0.04
CA VAL A 32 -18.90 -14.56 -1.16
C VAL A 32 -17.52 -13.92 -1.22
N LEU A 33 -16.90 -13.93 -2.40
CA LEU A 33 -15.70 -13.18 -2.71
C LEU A 33 -16.08 -11.91 -3.46
N TYR A 34 -15.72 -10.76 -2.89
CA TYR A 34 -15.88 -9.44 -3.47
C TYR A 34 -14.54 -8.87 -3.92
N TYR A 35 -14.53 -8.15 -5.04
CA TYR A 35 -13.45 -7.25 -5.42
C TYR A 35 -13.96 -6.20 -6.42
N THR A 36 -13.22 -5.11 -6.59
CA THR A 36 -13.45 -4.10 -7.63
C THR A 36 -12.30 -4.09 -8.63
N LEU A 37 -12.64 -4.01 -9.92
CA LEU A 37 -11.72 -3.57 -10.97
C LEU A 37 -11.73 -2.05 -11.00
N ALA A 38 -10.67 -1.44 -10.49
CA ALA A 38 -10.53 0.01 -10.52
C ALA A 38 -10.34 0.52 -11.96
N MET A 39 -10.72 1.77 -12.17
CA MET A 39 -10.88 2.49 -13.45
C MET A 39 -12.04 2.00 -14.32
N GLU A 40 -12.32 0.69 -14.36
CA GLU A 40 -13.48 0.17 -15.09
C GLU A 40 -14.81 0.38 -14.36
N ALA A 41 -14.78 0.77 -13.08
CA ALA A 41 -15.97 0.88 -12.23
C ALA A 41 -16.81 -0.40 -12.28
N GLN A 42 -16.20 -1.54 -11.98
CA GLN A 42 -16.90 -2.82 -11.90
C GLN A 42 -16.60 -3.53 -10.58
N ALA A 43 -17.64 -3.73 -9.78
CA ALA A 43 -17.62 -4.52 -8.56
C ALA A 43 -18.13 -5.94 -8.86
N TYR A 44 -17.32 -6.95 -8.53
CA TYR A 44 -17.60 -8.36 -8.79
C TYR A 44 -17.91 -9.09 -7.49
N PHE A 45 -18.91 -9.97 -7.54
CA PHE A 45 -19.31 -10.83 -6.42
C PHE A 45 -19.40 -12.27 -6.91
N PHE A 46 -18.61 -13.16 -6.32
CA PHE A 46 -18.56 -14.59 -6.65
C PHE A 46 -18.92 -15.45 -5.45
N ASP A 47 -19.57 -16.59 -5.70
CA ASP A 47 -19.74 -17.66 -4.71
C ASP A 47 -19.22 -19.00 -5.24
N LYS A 48 -19.54 -20.09 -4.54
CA LYS A 48 -19.19 -21.45 -4.95
C LYS A 48 -19.77 -21.87 -6.32
N ASN A 49 -20.88 -21.26 -6.74
CA ASN A 49 -21.58 -21.56 -7.99
C ASN A 49 -21.07 -20.72 -9.17
N GLY A 50 -20.36 -19.62 -8.92
CA GLY A 50 -19.77 -18.78 -9.96
C GLY A 50 -19.97 -17.30 -9.69
N LEU A 51 -20.03 -16.53 -10.76
CA LEU A 51 -20.35 -15.11 -10.72
C LEU A 51 -21.80 -14.92 -10.26
N ARG A 52 -22.01 -14.27 -9.12
CA ARG A 52 -23.34 -13.84 -8.66
C ARG A 52 -23.74 -12.54 -9.34
N ARG A 53 -22.84 -11.55 -9.34
CA ARG A 53 -23.14 -10.19 -9.80
C ARG A 53 -21.92 -9.43 -10.28
N VAL A 54 -22.14 -8.60 -11.29
CA VAL A 54 -21.29 -7.45 -11.63
C VAL A 54 -22.13 -6.20 -11.43
N TYR A 55 -21.63 -5.25 -10.65
CA TYR A 55 -22.25 -3.97 -10.40
C TYR A 55 -21.41 -2.85 -11.02
N GLU A 56 -22.03 -1.96 -11.78
CA GLU A 56 -21.36 -0.96 -12.62
C GLU A 56 -21.60 0.47 -12.11
N PHE A 57 -21.81 0.60 -10.78
CA PHE A 57 -21.98 1.87 -10.08
C PHE A 57 -23.15 2.73 -10.59
N GLU A 58 -24.17 2.11 -11.16
CA GLU A 58 -25.35 2.79 -11.69
C GLU A 58 -26.14 3.59 -10.64
N ARG A 59 -25.96 3.31 -9.33
CA ARG A 59 -26.56 4.13 -8.25
C ARG A 59 -25.80 5.42 -7.98
N VAL A 60 -24.55 5.54 -8.42
CA VAL A 60 -23.76 6.79 -8.29
C VAL A 60 -24.20 7.81 -9.33
N GLY A 61 -24.36 7.40 -10.59
CA GLY A 61 -24.76 8.28 -11.68
C GLY A 61 -24.80 7.57 -13.04
N PRO A 62 -25.04 8.30 -14.13
CA PRO A 62 -25.18 7.71 -15.46
C PRO A 62 -23.83 7.32 -16.07
N LYS A 63 -23.88 6.38 -17.03
CA LYS A 63 -22.75 5.99 -17.88
C LYS A 63 -22.32 7.11 -18.86
N PRO A 64 -21.09 7.08 -19.40
CA PRO A 64 -20.00 6.13 -19.08
C PRO A 64 -19.47 6.35 -17.66
N VAL A 65 -19.06 5.28 -16.98
CA VAL A 65 -18.46 5.35 -15.65
C VAL A 65 -16.98 5.03 -15.70
N SER A 66 -16.22 5.59 -14.76
CA SER A 66 -14.84 5.23 -14.44
C SER A 66 -14.68 5.32 -12.94
N GLY A 67 -14.00 4.39 -12.29
CA GLY A 67 -14.05 4.33 -10.83
C GLY A 67 -13.64 3.02 -10.23
N GLY A 68 -13.76 2.99 -8.91
CA GLY A 68 -13.47 1.86 -8.05
C GLY A 68 -12.71 2.32 -6.83
N ASP A 69 -11.76 1.50 -6.41
CA ASP A 69 -10.97 1.71 -5.21
C ASP A 69 -9.49 1.61 -5.56
N THR A 70 -8.65 2.35 -4.85
CA THR A 70 -7.18 2.32 -5.03
C THR A 70 -6.44 2.14 -3.69
N TYR A 71 -7.18 1.91 -2.60
CA TYR A 71 -6.68 1.83 -1.23
C TYR A 71 -7.22 0.63 -0.43
N ASN A 72 -8.10 -0.20 -0.99
CA ASN A 72 -8.74 -1.34 -0.32
C ASN A 72 -9.67 -0.87 0.82
N ALA A 73 -10.53 0.09 0.55
CA ALA A 73 -11.56 0.55 1.46
C ALA A 73 -12.76 -0.43 1.47
N VAL A 74 -12.62 -1.51 2.24
CA VAL A 74 -13.61 -2.57 2.34
C VAL A 74 -13.71 -3.10 3.77
N GLU A 75 -14.92 -3.32 4.26
CA GLU A 75 -15.18 -3.99 5.53
C GLU A 75 -16.38 -4.93 5.38
N ALA A 76 -16.47 -5.98 6.20
CA ALA A 76 -17.63 -6.85 6.23
C ALA A 76 -18.12 -7.11 7.66
N VAL A 77 -19.43 -6.99 7.86
CA VAL A 77 -20.12 -7.12 9.15
C VAL A 77 -21.45 -7.82 8.89
N ASP A 78 -21.80 -8.80 9.72
CA ASP A 78 -23.03 -9.57 9.59
C ASP A 78 -23.26 -10.09 8.16
N GLU A 79 -24.34 -9.75 7.48
CA GLU A 79 -24.63 -10.12 6.07
C GLU A 79 -24.06 -9.14 5.02
N ARG A 80 -23.33 -8.10 5.44
CA ARG A 80 -22.98 -6.98 4.55
C ARG A 80 -21.49 -6.88 4.28
N ILE A 81 -21.15 -6.62 3.03
CA ILE A 81 -19.82 -6.16 2.60
C ILE A 81 -19.95 -4.69 2.24
N TYR A 82 -19.35 -3.82 3.04
CA TYR A 82 -19.24 -2.39 2.79
C TYR A 82 -18.02 -2.09 1.94
N PHE A 83 -18.19 -1.26 0.92
CA PHE A 83 -17.08 -0.91 0.03
C PHE A 83 -17.13 0.53 -0.45
N GLY A 84 -15.95 1.15 -0.49
CA GLY A 84 -15.76 2.55 -0.81
C GLY A 84 -14.87 2.78 -2.02
N GLY A 85 -14.35 3.99 -2.11
CA GLY A 85 -13.48 4.47 -3.18
C GLY A 85 -14.02 5.74 -3.81
N TRP A 86 -13.88 5.83 -5.12
CA TRP A 86 -14.31 6.95 -5.95
C TRP A 86 -14.89 6.49 -7.27
N VAL A 87 -15.80 7.29 -7.83
CA VAL A 87 -16.41 7.03 -9.14
C VAL A 87 -16.66 8.34 -9.86
N HIS A 88 -16.27 8.42 -11.13
CA HIS A 88 -16.79 9.35 -12.12
C HIS A 88 -18.08 8.82 -12.74
N ALA A 89 -19.17 9.57 -12.62
CA ALA A 89 -20.45 9.20 -13.22
C ALA A 89 -21.25 10.45 -13.67
N PRO A 90 -21.17 10.88 -14.95
CA PRO A 90 -20.40 10.26 -16.03
C PRO A 90 -18.92 10.68 -16.05
N ALA A 91 -18.05 9.77 -16.51
CA ALA A 91 -16.65 10.01 -16.80
C ALA A 91 -16.44 10.78 -18.11
N VAL A 92 -15.60 11.81 -18.07
CA VAL A 92 -15.30 12.67 -19.23
C VAL A 92 -13.79 12.80 -19.41
N TYR A 93 -13.26 12.07 -20.39
CA TYR A 93 -11.89 12.22 -20.84
C TYR A 93 -11.77 13.48 -21.73
N ARG A 94 -10.86 14.40 -21.39
CA ARG A 94 -10.76 15.69 -22.09
C ARG A 94 -9.94 15.65 -23.37
N GLY A 95 -9.30 14.52 -23.65
CA GLY A 95 -8.43 14.37 -24.81
C GLY A 95 -6.97 14.71 -24.49
N ARG A 96 -6.17 14.74 -25.55
CA ARG A 96 -4.74 15.05 -25.49
C ARG A 96 -4.51 16.48 -25.95
N HIS A 97 -3.68 17.21 -25.21
CA HIS A 97 -3.23 18.56 -25.51
C HIS A 97 -1.69 18.62 -25.41
N ALA A 98 -1.12 19.80 -25.66
CA ALA A 98 0.33 20.01 -25.58
C ALA A 98 0.91 19.64 -24.20
N GLU A 99 0.11 19.86 -23.15
CA GLU A 99 0.46 19.61 -21.75
C GLU A 99 0.08 18.19 -21.27
N GLY A 100 -0.25 17.27 -22.17
CA GLY A 100 -0.66 15.90 -21.80
C GLY A 100 -2.16 15.67 -21.90
N ALA A 101 -2.67 14.72 -21.13
CA ALA A 101 -4.07 14.30 -21.15
C ALA A 101 -4.67 14.34 -19.75
N THR A 102 -5.92 14.78 -19.64
CA THR A 102 -6.60 14.99 -18.36
C THR A 102 -8.05 14.49 -18.37
N ILE A 103 -8.67 14.48 -17.20
CA ILE A 103 -10.03 14.01 -16.95
C ILE A 103 -10.80 15.10 -16.23
N ASP A 104 -12.10 15.16 -16.49
CA ASP A 104 -13.00 16.09 -15.83
C ASP A 104 -13.47 15.56 -14.46
N PHE A 105 -13.13 16.29 -13.39
CA PHE A 105 -13.51 15.92 -12.03
C PHE A 105 -14.90 16.41 -11.59
N ARG A 106 -15.65 17.14 -12.42
CA ARG A 106 -16.98 17.67 -12.02
C ARG A 106 -17.93 16.57 -11.55
N ASN A 107 -17.78 15.37 -12.09
CA ASN A 107 -18.61 14.22 -11.77
C ASN A 107 -17.87 13.15 -10.98
N LYS A 108 -16.74 13.47 -10.31
CA LYS A 108 -16.04 12.55 -9.40
C LYS A 108 -16.70 12.60 -8.03
N TYR A 109 -17.10 11.44 -7.55
CA TYR A 109 -17.75 11.24 -6.26
C TYR A 109 -16.95 10.27 -5.40
N SER A 110 -16.76 10.61 -4.14
CA SER A 110 -16.47 9.63 -3.08
C SER A 110 -17.75 8.87 -2.76
N HIS A 111 -17.68 7.59 -2.42
CA HIS A 111 -18.87 6.80 -2.10
C HIS A 111 -18.63 5.74 -1.03
N VAL A 112 -19.71 5.28 -0.42
CA VAL A 112 -19.79 4.03 0.32
C VAL A 112 -21.06 3.29 -0.13
N HIS A 113 -20.89 2.04 -0.51
CA HIS A 113 -21.97 1.10 -0.80
C HIS A 113 -21.96 -0.04 0.22
N PHE A 114 -23.03 -0.82 0.24
CA PHE A 114 -22.98 -2.17 0.77
C PHE A 114 -23.54 -3.18 -0.23
N TYR A 115 -23.05 -4.40 -0.12
CA TYR A 115 -23.63 -5.60 -0.74
C TYR A 115 -24.15 -6.52 0.35
N ASP A 116 -25.42 -6.89 0.24
CA ASP A 116 -26.07 -7.88 1.09
C ASP A 116 -25.87 -9.28 0.50
N VAL A 117 -25.13 -10.14 1.23
CA VAL A 117 -24.75 -11.47 0.74
C VAL A 117 -25.92 -12.45 0.70
N GLU A 118 -26.97 -12.22 1.50
CA GLU A 118 -28.15 -13.08 1.54
C GLU A 118 -29.12 -12.67 0.43
N ASP A 119 -29.38 -11.37 0.27
CA ASP A 119 -30.35 -10.85 -0.69
C ASP A 119 -29.79 -10.61 -2.11
N ASP A 120 -28.47 -10.79 -2.33
CA ASP A 120 -27.78 -10.39 -3.57
C ASP A 120 -28.12 -8.96 -4.01
N ARG A 121 -28.07 -8.02 -3.05
CA ARG A 121 -28.48 -6.62 -3.26
C ARG A 121 -27.32 -5.67 -3.01
N VAL A 122 -27.03 -4.83 -4.00
CA VAL A 122 -26.14 -3.67 -3.82
C VAL A 122 -26.98 -2.42 -3.57
N GLU A 123 -26.57 -1.60 -2.60
CA GLU A 123 -27.17 -0.30 -2.28
C GLU A 123 -26.10 0.77 -2.05
N LEU A 124 -26.42 2.00 -2.46
CA LEU A 124 -25.57 3.17 -2.22
C LEU A 124 -25.98 3.77 -0.87
N LEU A 125 -25.06 3.75 0.08
CA LEU A 125 -25.30 4.28 1.43
C LEU A 125 -25.00 5.78 1.48
N TRP A 126 -23.90 6.20 0.87
CA TRP A 126 -23.45 7.59 0.93
C TRP A 126 -22.60 7.96 -0.29
N LYS A 127 -22.70 9.21 -0.76
CA LYS A 127 -21.77 9.79 -1.74
C LYS A 127 -21.60 11.29 -1.56
N GLU A 128 -20.47 11.81 -2.01
CA GLU A 128 -20.15 13.24 -2.01
C GLU A 128 -19.28 13.61 -3.22
N GLY A 129 -19.49 14.79 -3.80
CA GLY A 129 -18.66 15.33 -4.88
C GLY A 129 -18.63 16.86 -4.89
N LEU A 130 -17.58 17.46 -5.45
CA LEU A 130 -17.36 18.92 -5.41
C LEU A 130 -17.96 19.69 -6.58
N ARG A 131 -18.29 19.01 -7.68
CA ARG A 131 -18.73 19.64 -8.94
C ARG A 131 -17.70 20.60 -9.55
N ASP A 132 -16.41 20.34 -9.30
CA ASP A 132 -15.29 21.14 -9.79
C ASP A 132 -14.51 20.39 -10.90
N PRO A 133 -14.09 21.06 -11.98
CA PRO A 133 -13.36 20.44 -13.09
C PRO A 133 -11.98 19.88 -12.75
N GLU A 134 -11.30 20.40 -11.73
CA GLU A 134 -9.91 20.06 -11.40
C GLU A 134 -9.77 19.47 -9.99
N ARG A 135 -10.78 19.69 -9.13
CA ARG A 135 -10.75 19.31 -7.72
C ARG A 135 -11.80 18.25 -7.43
N TRP A 136 -11.49 17.34 -6.51
CA TRP A 136 -12.42 16.32 -6.05
C TRP A 136 -12.37 16.17 -4.53
N ALA A 137 -13.48 15.68 -4.00
CA ALA A 137 -13.58 15.35 -2.59
C ALA A 137 -12.78 14.07 -2.34
N CYS A 138 -12.10 13.98 -1.22
CA CYS A 138 -11.15 12.89 -0.98
C CYS A 138 -11.77 11.52 -1.13
N GLU A 139 -11.07 10.62 -1.83
CA GLU A 139 -11.47 9.23 -1.99
C GLU A 139 -11.65 8.58 -0.61
N VAL A 140 -12.59 7.64 -0.50
CA VAL A 140 -12.67 6.80 0.69
C VAL A 140 -11.52 5.80 0.63
N SER A 141 -10.59 5.90 1.59
CA SER A 141 -9.35 5.12 1.60
C SER A 141 -9.33 4.01 2.65
N GLU A 142 -10.21 4.09 3.66
CA GLU A 142 -10.43 3.03 4.64
C GLU A 142 -11.89 3.01 5.11
N ILE A 143 -12.40 1.82 5.40
CA ILE A 143 -13.65 1.61 6.14
C ILE A 143 -13.35 0.69 7.31
N ILE A 144 -13.70 1.12 8.51
CA ILE A 144 -13.58 0.33 9.74
C ILE A 144 -14.94 0.31 10.45
N TYR A 145 -15.42 -0.84 10.88
CA TYR A 145 -16.66 -0.91 11.67
C TYR A 145 -16.39 -0.65 13.15
N ASN A 146 -17.15 0.25 13.76
CA ASN A 146 -17.17 0.45 15.21
C ASN A 146 -18.31 -0.38 15.84
N PRO A 147 -18.02 -1.51 16.51
CA PRO A 147 -19.05 -2.37 17.09
C PRO A 147 -19.73 -1.79 18.34
N TYR A 148 -19.11 -0.81 19.01
CA TYR A 148 -19.68 -0.23 20.24
C TYR A 148 -20.82 0.75 19.96
N ARG A 149 -20.82 1.35 18.76
CA ARG A 149 -21.75 2.42 18.37
C ARG A 149 -22.54 2.11 17.11
N ASP A 150 -22.31 0.94 16.51
CA ASP A 150 -22.90 0.51 15.24
C ASP A 150 -22.75 1.57 14.15
N GLU A 151 -21.51 1.97 13.87
CA GLU A 151 -21.16 2.98 12.88
C GLU A 151 -19.97 2.55 12.03
N LEU A 152 -19.85 3.09 10.83
CA LEU A 152 -18.66 2.95 9.98
C LEU A 152 -17.77 4.18 10.18
N LEU A 153 -16.50 3.95 10.46
CA LEU A 153 -15.44 4.96 10.44
C LEU A 153 -14.81 4.96 9.05
N VAL A 154 -14.98 6.05 8.32
CA VAL A 154 -14.61 6.21 6.92
C VAL A 154 -13.48 7.22 6.81
N ALA A 155 -12.27 6.75 6.46
CA ALA A 155 -11.10 7.61 6.28
C ALA A 155 -11.02 8.15 4.84
N ARG A 156 -10.53 9.39 4.70
CA ARG A 156 -10.43 10.11 3.42
C ARG A 156 -9.15 10.94 3.34
N ALA A 157 -8.30 10.66 2.35
CA ALA A 157 -7.02 11.37 2.17
C ALA A 157 -6.57 11.65 0.72
N ASP A 158 -7.05 10.93 -0.31
CA ASP A 158 -6.65 11.21 -1.71
C ASP A 158 -7.60 12.21 -2.36
N GLY A 159 -7.27 13.50 -2.30
CA GLY A 159 -8.04 14.56 -2.95
C GLY A 159 -7.82 15.95 -2.37
N HIS A 160 -8.69 16.87 -2.78
CA HIS A 160 -8.52 18.30 -2.54
C HIS A 160 -9.32 18.85 -1.36
N GLU A 161 -10.41 18.19 -1.00
CA GLU A 161 -11.34 18.65 0.05
C GLU A 161 -11.93 17.46 0.80
N SER A 162 -12.59 17.75 1.92
CA SER A 162 -13.28 16.75 2.76
C SER A 162 -12.37 15.65 3.33
N HIS A 163 -11.14 16.01 3.71
CA HIS A 163 -10.22 15.11 4.41
C HIS A 163 -10.74 14.77 5.81
N GLY A 164 -10.30 13.62 6.32
CA GLY A 164 -10.48 13.24 7.72
C GLY A 164 -11.10 11.88 7.90
N VAL A 165 -11.62 11.66 9.11
CA VAL A 165 -12.41 10.47 9.42
C VAL A 165 -13.85 10.91 9.64
N PHE A 166 -14.77 10.16 9.04
CA PHE A 166 -16.20 10.38 9.13
C PHE A 166 -16.84 9.18 9.84
N SER A 167 -17.76 9.45 10.76
CA SER A 167 -18.71 8.45 11.23
C SER A 167 -19.88 8.42 10.25
N LEU A 168 -20.24 7.23 9.79
CA LEU A 168 -21.32 6.97 8.86
C LEU A 168 -22.27 5.93 9.46
N ASP A 169 -23.55 6.29 9.61
CA ASP A 169 -24.59 5.38 10.08
C ASP A 169 -24.91 4.34 8.98
N PRO A 170 -24.69 3.04 9.22
CA PRO A 170 -24.90 1.97 8.24
C PRO A 170 -26.37 1.74 7.86
N ARG A 171 -27.33 2.32 8.60
CA ARG A 171 -28.78 2.17 8.40
C ARG A 171 -29.36 3.35 7.63
N THR A 172 -28.89 4.56 7.93
CA THR A 172 -29.47 5.79 7.35
C THR A 172 -28.59 6.45 6.30
N GLY A 173 -27.29 6.12 6.26
CA GLY A 173 -26.32 6.80 5.42
C GLY A 173 -25.94 8.20 5.91
N ALA A 174 -26.39 8.59 7.10
CA ALA A 174 -26.02 9.87 7.70
C ALA A 174 -24.53 9.88 8.04
N ALA A 175 -23.80 10.85 7.47
CA ALA A 175 -22.37 11.01 7.66
C ALA A 175 -22.05 12.26 8.49
N ARG A 176 -21.09 12.16 9.40
CA ARG A 176 -20.57 13.26 10.20
C ARG A 176 -19.05 13.18 10.31
N ARG A 177 -18.35 14.27 10.00
CA ARG A 177 -16.90 14.36 10.22
C ARG A 177 -16.60 14.31 11.73
N ILE A 178 -15.69 13.44 12.13
CA ILE A 178 -15.26 13.28 13.53
C ILE A 178 -13.80 13.67 13.75
N LEU A 179 -12.99 13.62 12.69
CA LEU A 179 -11.58 14.02 12.69
C LEU A 179 -11.28 14.81 11.42
N GLU A 180 -10.42 15.81 11.54
CA GLU A 180 -9.86 16.56 10.42
C GLU A 180 -8.43 16.08 10.11
N GLY A 181 -7.94 16.37 8.90
CA GLY A 181 -6.59 16.00 8.44
C GLY A 181 -6.58 14.82 7.46
N PHE A 182 -5.40 14.49 6.93
CA PHE A 182 -5.25 13.47 5.89
C PHE A 182 -5.13 12.07 6.49
N ALA A 183 -6.25 11.47 6.89
CA ALA A 183 -6.31 10.11 7.41
C ALA A 183 -6.36 9.10 6.25
N LEU A 184 -5.26 8.38 6.01
CA LEU A 184 -5.12 7.51 4.82
C LEU A 184 -5.63 6.08 5.07
N LYS A 185 -4.97 5.34 5.96
CA LYS A 185 -5.31 3.94 6.32
C LYS A 185 -5.39 3.80 7.81
N GLY A 186 -6.15 2.83 8.29
CA GLY A 186 -6.31 2.61 9.72
C GLY A 186 -6.50 1.16 10.10
N ALA A 187 -6.39 0.89 11.39
CA ALA A 187 -6.67 -0.40 11.98
C ALA A 187 -7.24 -0.24 13.38
N HIS A 188 -7.97 -1.26 13.84
CA HIS A 188 -8.30 -1.40 15.24
C HIS A 188 -7.04 -1.61 16.08
N HIS A 189 -6.96 -0.93 17.21
CA HIS A 189 -5.93 -1.10 18.21
C HIS A 189 -6.55 -1.03 19.59
N LEU A 190 -6.79 -2.20 20.19
CA LEU A 190 -7.61 -2.35 21.38
C LEU A 190 -8.99 -1.68 21.16
N GLU A 191 -9.45 -0.83 22.06
CA GLU A 191 -10.69 -0.05 21.95
C GLU A 191 -10.61 1.17 21.01
N TYR A 192 -9.46 1.40 20.37
CA TYR A 192 -9.26 2.51 19.44
C TYR A 192 -9.31 2.07 17.98
N SER A 193 -9.70 2.98 17.10
CA SER A 193 -9.42 2.90 15.66
C SER A 193 -8.40 3.97 15.30
N CYS A 194 -7.20 3.55 14.93
CA CYS A 194 -6.06 4.43 14.69
C CYS A 194 -5.76 4.54 13.21
N PHE A 195 -5.61 5.78 12.73
CA PHE A 195 -5.37 6.13 11.35
C PHE A 195 -4.03 6.83 11.22
N VAL A 196 -3.24 6.44 10.22
CA VAL A 196 -2.02 7.17 9.87
C VAL A 196 -2.38 8.48 9.19
N LEU A 197 -1.74 9.56 9.64
CA LEU A 197 -1.85 10.89 9.06
C LEU A 197 -0.74 11.07 8.03
N ASP A 198 -1.12 11.09 6.76
CA ASP A 198 -0.18 11.19 5.64
C ASP A 198 -0.81 11.96 4.48
N GLN A 199 -0.10 12.99 4.01
CA GLN A 199 -0.48 13.76 2.83
C GLN A 199 0.62 13.61 1.79
N HIS A 200 0.36 12.86 0.71
CA HIS A 200 1.29 12.82 -0.42
C HIS A 200 1.53 14.24 -0.99
N PRO A 201 2.78 14.64 -1.29
CA PRO A 201 4.02 13.84 -1.30
C PRO A 201 4.85 13.89 0.00
N TYR A 202 4.30 14.44 1.07
CA TYR A 202 4.95 14.56 2.38
C TYR A 202 5.08 13.20 3.09
N ASP A 203 5.82 13.23 4.20
CA ASP A 203 6.03 12.06 5.06
C ASP A 203 4.88 11.91 6.06
N VAL A 204 4.72 10.69 6.59
CA VAL A 204 3.86 10.42 7.76
C VAL A 204 4.08 11.48 8.85
N GLU A 205 3.02 12.21 9.18
CA GLU A 205 3.06 13.26 10.21
C GLU A 205 2.76 12.74 11.60
N GLY A 206 1.95 11.68 11.69
CA GLY A 206 1.28 11.34 12.93
C GLY A 206 0.30 10.19 12.84
N PHE A 207 -0.40 9.99 13.96
CA PHE A 207 -1.57 9.14 14.06
C PHE A 207 -2.74 9.92 14.65
N ALA A 208 -3.94 9.61 14.19
CA ALA A 208 -5.18 10.00 14.83
C ALA A 208 -5.94 8.74 15.26
N CYS A 209 -6.27 8.62 16.54
CA CYS A 209 -7.05 7.49 17.04
C CYS A 209 -8.39 7.94 17.58
N VAL A 210 -9.44 7.25 17.18
CA VAL A 210 -10.81 7.41 17.69
C VAL A 210 -11.04 6.37 18.77
N ASP A 211 -11.36 6.81 19.98
CA ASP A 211 -11.89 5.96 21.03
C ASP A 211 -13.28 5.49 20.61
N MET A 212 -13.42 4.19 20.34
CA MET A 212 -14.67 3.65 19.82
C MET A 212 -15.78 3.60 20.87
N VAL A 213 -15.43 3.62 22.16
CA VAL A 213 -16.35 3.54 23.29
C VAL A 213 -16.85 4.93 23.67
N GLU A 214 -15.92 5.86 23.94
CA GLU A 214 -16.26 7.20 24.41
C GLU A 214 -16.50 8.20 23.27
N GLY A 215 -16.07 7.87 22.04
CA GLY A 215 -16.16 8.76 20.88
C GLY A 215 -15.20 9.94 20.92
N LYS A 216 -14.29 9.97 21.88
CA LYS A 216 -13.18 10.92 21.95
C LYS A 216 -12.14 10.58 20.89
N HIS A 217 -11.23 11.50 20.62
CA HIS A 217 -10.12 11.22 19.74
C HIS A 217 -8.82 11.86 20.24
N LEU A 218 -7.71 11.24 19.86
CA LEU A 218 -6.37 11.72 20.10
C LEU A 218 -5.66 11.90 18.76
N VAL A 219 -4.97 13.02 18.61
CA VAL A 219 -4.13 13.30 17.43
C VAL A 219 -2.71 13.51 17.92
N LYS A 220 -1.78 12.74 17.39
CA LYS A 220 -0.39 12.76 17.82
C LYS A 220 0.53 12.89 16.61
N LYS A 221 1.24 14.01 16.54
CA LYS A 221 2.39 14.14 15.63
C LYS A 221 3.52 13.28 16.15
N ILE A 222 4.21 12.59 15.26
CA ILE A 222 5.29 11.69 15.63
C ILE A 222 6.59 12.06 14.93
N LYS A 223 7.70 11.75 15.60
CA LYS A 223 9.02 11.71 14.98
C LYS A 223 9.63 10.37 15.37
N PRO A 224 9.42 9.32 14.56
CA PRO A 224 9.83 7.97 14.95
C PRO A 224 11.35 7.90 15.09
N VAL A 225 11.81 7.19 16.12
CA VAL A 225 13.23 6.97 16.41
C VAL A 225 13.76 5.88 15.47
N PRO A 226 14.71 6.18 14.57
CA PRO A 226 15.28 5.16 13.71
C PRO A 226 16.12 4.18 14.51
N VAL A 227 15.83 2.88 14.41
CA VAL A 227 16.53 1.84 15.16
C VAL A 227 18.00 1.73 14.73
N ASP A 228 18.28 1.95 13.44
CA ASP A 228 19.64 1.97 12.89
C ASP A 228 20.40 3.28 13.17
N GLY A 229 19.74 4.25 13.81
CA GLY A 229 20.31 5.57 14.14
C GLY A 229 20.43 6.52 12.96
N TRP A 230 19.95 6.17 11.77
CA TRP A 230 19.98 7.04 10.59
C TRP A 230 18.60 7.56 10.23
N PRO A 231 18.46 8.84 9.80
CA PRO A 231 17.17 9.38 9.41
C PRO A 231 16.43 8.50 8.39
N ALA A 232 15.12 8.44 8.52
CA ALA A 232 14.26 7.92 7.46
C ALA A 232 14.13 8.95 6.33
N SER A 233 13.74 8.50 5.14
CA SER A 233 13.49 9.38 4.00
C SER A 233 12.25 8.93 3.25
N ARG A 234 11.36 9.88 2.92
CA ARG A 234 10.17 9.63 2.10
C ARG A 234 9.29 8.53 2.67
N LEU A 235 8.83 8.73 3.90
CA LEU A 235 7.95 7.85 4.62
C LEU A 235 6.52 7.96 4.09
N TRP A 236 6.28 7.57 2.84
CA TRP A 236 4.94 7.50 2.30
C TRP A 236 4.17 6.37 2.96
N ALA A 237 2.96 6.64 3.44
CA ALA A 237 2.18 5.66 4.16
C ALA A 237 1.61 4.59 3.22
N GLY A 238 1.60 3.37 3.73
CA GLY A 238 0.86 2.24 3.21
C GLY A 238 -0.26 1.83 4.16
N PRO A 239 -0.58 0.54 4.27
CA PRO A 239 -1.57 0.05 5.22
C PRO A 239 -1.09 0.20 6.67
N VAL A 240 -2.07 0.27 7.57
CA VAL A 240 -1.88 0.19 9.01
C VAL A 240 -2.41 -1.17 9.46
N ALA A 241 -1.72 -1.79 10.42
CA ALA A 241 -2.17 -2.99 11.10
C ALA A 241 -1.90 -2.86 12.60
N SER A 242 -2.51 -3.74 13.37
CA SER A 242 -2.29 -3.85 14.80
C SER A 242 -2.07 -5.30 15.17
N ALA A 243 -1.02 -5.57 15.94
CA ALA A 243 -0.70 -6.90 16.44
C ALA A 243 0.14 -6.77 17.72
N TYR A 244 0.09 -7.78 18.59
CA TYR A 244 0.90 -7.83 19.82
C TYR A 244 0.75 -6.60 20.75
N GLY A 245 -0.39 -5.90 20.69
CA GLY A 245 -0.63 -4.68 21.44
C GLY A 245 0.13 -3.45 20.91
N TRP A 246 0.60 -3.48 19.66
CA TRP A 246 1.33 -2.39 19.01
C TRP A 246 0.73 -2.07 17.64
N LEU A 247 0.88 -0.82 17.21
CA LEU A 247 0.56 -0.37 15.87
C LEU A 247 1.73 -0.57 14.91
N PHE A 248 1.41 -0.98 13.69
CA PHE A 248 2.32 -1.12 12.56
C PHE A 248 1.82 -0.25 11.42
N ALA A 249 2.47 0.88 11.16
CA ALA A 249 2.25 1.65 9.94
C ALA A 249 3.36 1.30 8.94
N PHE A 250 3.00 0.59 7.89
CA PHE A 250 3.95 0.25 6.83
C PHE A 250 4.20 1.46 5.96
N THR A 251 5.46 1.75 5.65
CA THR A 251 5.85 2.92 4.87
C THR A 251 6.79 2.56 3.74
N ARG A 252 6.93 3.45 2.76
CA ARG A 252 8.04 3.34 1.80
C ARG A 252 9.37 3.33 2.57
N GLY A 253 10.22 2.33 2.27
CA GLY A 253 11.51 2.12 2.93
C GLY A 253 11.47 1.57 4.37
N GLY A 254 10.33 1.20 4.93
CA GLY A 254 10.31 0.64 6.28
C GLY A 254 8.95 0.50 6.89
N LEU A 255 8.90 0.41 8.21
CA LEU A 255 7.66 0.46 8.97
C LEU A 255 7.89 1.27 10.25
N ILE A 256 6.81 1.89 10.73
CA ILE A 256 6.75 2.56 12.03
C ILE A 256 6.02 1.62 12.99
N VAL A 257 6.69 1.22 14.07
CA VAL A 257 6.09 0.48 15.19
C VAL A 257 5.84 1.45 16.32
N GLY A 258 4.64 1.46 16.89
CA GLY A 258 4.33 2.38 17.99
C GLY A 258 3.34 1.86 19.01
N ASP A 259 3.51 2.32 20.24
CA ASP A 259 2.56 2.18 21.33
C ASP A 259 1.89 3.55 21.56
N ILE A 260 0.57 3.59 21.37
CA ILE A 260 -0.18 4.84 21.46
C ILE A 260 -0.26 5.38 22.89
N PHE A 261 -0.09 4.53 23.90
CA PHE A 261 -0.19 4.90 25.31
C PHE A 261 1.14 5.43 25.85
N SER A 262 2.24 4.72 25.61
CA SER A 262 3.58 5.21 25.97
C SER A 262 3.99 6.41 25.12
N GLY A 263 3.53 6.44 23.86
CA GLY A 263 3.95 7.44 22.89
C GLY A 263 5.28 7.18 22.24
N GLU A 264 5.81 5.97 22.38
CA GLU A 264 7.05 5.54 21.75
C GLU A 264 6.78 5.07 20.32
N TYR A 265 7.53 5.63 19.37
CA TYR A 265 7.43 5.27 17.95
C TYR A 265 8.83 5.04 17.40
N TYR A 266 9.03 3.90 16.75
CA TYR A 266 10.30 3.48 16.17
C TYR A 266 10.18 3.28 14.68
N PHE A 267 11.18 3.73 13.93
CA PHE A 267 11.29 3.44 12.52
C PHE A 267 12.24 2.27 12.30
N VAL A 268 11.71 1.20 11.71
CA VAL A 268 12.47 0.02 11.29
C VAL A 268 12.59 0.06 9.78
N ARG A 269 13.82 0.24 9.28
CA ARG A 269 14.09 0.29 7.85
C ARG A 269 13.88 -1.10 7.24
N LEU A 270 13.14 -1.18 6.15
CA LEU A 270 12.87 -2.41 5.41
C LEU A 270 12.87 -2.13 3.91
N PHE A 271 13.74 -2.84 3.19
CA PHE A 271 13.88 -2.74 1.73
C PHE A 271 13.97 -1.29 1.20
N ASP A 272 14.66 -0.43 1.92
CA ASP A 272 14.84 0.97 1.59
C ASP A 272 15.96 1.18 0.57
N ILE A 273 15.56 1.57 -0.64
CA ILE A 273 16.47 2.14 -1.64
C ILE A 273 15.99 3.56 -1.91
N PRO A 274 16.60 4.62 -1.33
CA PRO A 274 16.04 5.97 -1.25
C PRO A 274 15.48 6.55 -2.57
N GLY A 275 16.15 6.28 -3.69
CA GLY A 275 15.73 6.65 -5.05
C GLY A 275 14.75 5.69 -5.72
N SER A 276 14.12 4.79 -4.97
CA SER A 276 13.14 3.81 -5.44
C SER A 276 11.80 3.98 -4.72
N GLN A 277 10.73 3.63 -5.43
CA GLN A 277 9.36 3.60 -4.92
C GLN A 277 8.97 2.26 -4.27
N LEU A 278 9.92 1.32 -4.08
CA LEU A 278 9.66 0.06 -3.42
C LEU A 278 9.04 0.29 -2.04
N GLY A 279 7.78 -0.10 -1.89
CA GLY A 279 7.04 0.20 -0.68
C GLY A 279 5.58 -0.25 -0.73
N PRO A 280 4.89 -0.14 0.40
CA PRO A 280 3.56 -0.72 0.60
C PRO A 280 2.44 0.24 0.21
N THR A 281 2.63 0.97 -0.88
CA THR A 281 1.64 1.93 -1.39
C THR A 281 0.59 1.23 -2.24
N ARG A 282 -0.67 1.70 -2.16
CA ARG A 282 -1.83 1.17 -2.91
C ARG A 282 -1.98 -0.35 -2.76
N THR A 283 -1.97 -0.83 -1.51
CA THR A 283 -2.19 -2.23 -1.11
C THR A 283 -2.83 -2.28 0.28
N ASN A 284 -3.10 -3.47 0.83
CA ASN A 284 -3.59 -3.66 2.20
C ASN A 284 -2.66 -4.58 3.01
N ALA A 285 -2.92 -4.66 4.31
CA ALA A 285 -2.32 -5.64 5.20
C ALA A 285 -3.39 -6.58 5.73
N VAL A 286 -3.04 -7.86 5.92
CA VAL A 286 -3.95 -8.89 6.44
C VAL A 286 -3.30 -9.60 7.62
N ALA A 287 -4.03 -9.71 8.73
CA ALA A 287 -3.60 -10.54 9.85
C ALA A 287 -3.80 -12.02 9.50
N LEU A 288 -2.74 -12.82 9.60
CA LEU A 288 -2.78 -14.26 9.29
C LEU A 288 -1.79 -15.04 10.16
N GLY A 289 -2.26 -16.14 10.76
CA GLY A 289 -1.40 -17.05 11.52
C GLY A 289 -0.72 -16.41 12.73
N GLY A 290 -1.28 -15.32 13.26
CA GLY A 290 -0.67 -14.54 14.36
C GLY A 290 0.38 -13.52 13.91
N GLY A 291 0.58 -13.29 12.61
CA GLY A 291 1.44 -12.24 12.04
C GLY A 291 0.70 -11.36 11.04
N ILE A 292 1.44 -10.51 10.33
CA ILE A 292 0.89 -9.56 9.35
C ILE A 292 1.47 -9.82 7.96
N LEU A 293 0.62 -10.02 6.96
CA LEU A 293 0.99 -10.04 5.55
C LEU A 293 0.85 -8.64 4.94
N VAL A 294 1.87 -8.20 4.20
CA VAL A 294 1.88 -6.91 3.49
C VAL A 294 2.76 -6.99 2.26
N ALA A 295 2.41 -6.27 1.19
CA ALA A 295 3.22 -6.21 -0.01
C ALA A 295 4.09 -4.95 -0.04
N TYR A 296 5.36 -5.09 -0.45
CA TYR A 296 6.23 -4.01 -0.86
C TYR A 296 6.31 -4.04 -2.38
N ASN A 297 5.52 -3.18 -3.00
CA ASN A 297 5.31 -3.16 -4.44
C ASN A 297 6.42 -2.42 -5.15
N SER A 298 6.82 -2.97 -6.29
CA SER A 298 7.53 -2.24 -7.31
C SER A 298 6.56 -1.60 -8.28
N TYR A 299 6.93 -0.43 -8.80
CA TYR A 299 6.18 0.25 -9.85
C TYR A 299 4.72 0.59 -9.50
N THR A 300 4.47 1.15 -8.31
CA THR A 300 3.12 1.61 -7.92
C THR A 300 2.70 2.86 -8.67
N TYR A 301 3.62 3.80 -8.88
CA TYR A 301 3.43 5.08 -9.57
C TYR A 301 4.33 5.18 -10.80
N GLY A 302 3.83 5.83 -11.85
CA GLY A 302 4.57 6.07 -13.09
C GLY A 302 4.40 7.48 -13.62
N VAL A 303 5.45 8.00 -14.26
CA VAL A 303 5.42 9.24 -15.04
C VAL A 303 5.84 8.90 -16.46
N VAL A 304 4.93 9.05 -17.41
CA VAL A 304 5.16 8.70 -18.82
C VAL A 304 5.56 9.95 -19.59
N LYS A 305 4.76 11.01 -19.50
CA LYS A 305 5.06 12.32 -20.09
C LYS A 305 5.61 13.26 -19.03
N THR A 306 6.58 14.07 -19.45
CA THR A 306 7.23 15.06 -18.60
C THR A 306 7.17 16.41 -19.30
N VAL A 307 6.21 17.22 -18.91
CA VAL A 307 5.98 18.59 -19.38
C VAL A 307 6.78 19.57 -18.52
N THR A 308 6.80 19.37 -17.21
CA THR A 308 7.51 20.23 -16.24
C THR A 308 8.88 19.66 -15.84
N GLU A 309 9.73 20.50 -15.24
CA GLU A 309 10.99 20.04 -14.62
C GLU A 309 10.73 19.09 -13.46
N GLU A 310 9.73 19.40 -12.64
CA GLU A 310 9.31 18.56 -11.53
C GLU A 310 8.93 17.14 -12.00
N GLU A 311 8.18 17.01 -13.10
CA GLU A 311 7.84 15.71 -13.68
C GLU A 311 9.07 14.97 -14.20
N ARG A 312 10.10 15.67 -14.69
CA ARG A 312 11.37 15.04 -15.08
C ARG A 312 12.10 14.46 -13.87
N GLU A 313 12.10 15.18 -12.75
CA GLU A 313 12.65 14.68 -11.49
C GLU A 313 11.86 13.49 -10.95
N TRP A 314 10.53 13.57 -10.95
CA TRP A 314 9.65 12.47 -10.55
C TRP A 314 9.84 11.24 -11.44
N ARG A 315 9.98 11.41 -12.75
CA ARG A 315 10.25 10.30 -13.66
C ARG A 315 11.57 9.60 -13.33
N LYS A 316 12.60 10.33 -12.95
CA LYS A 316 13.88 9.75 -12.53
C LYS A 316 13.72 8.90 -11.26
N LEU A 317 12.88 9.33 -10.32
CA LEU A 317 12.64 8.66 -9.04
C LEU A 317 11.66 7.47 -9.14
N LEU A 318 10.61 7.61 -9.94
CA LEU A 318 9.52 6.63 -10.04
C LEU A 318 9.71 5.65 -11.21
N GLY A 319 10.44 6.03 -12.26
CA GLY A 319 10.61 5.18 -13.44
C GLY A 319 11.35 3.85 -13.19
N PRO A 320 12.46 3.84 -12.43
CA PRO A 320 13.25 2.63 -12.27
C PRO A 320 12.60 1.54 -11.42
N VAL A 321 12.71 0.28 -11.87
CA VAL A 321 12.31 -0.92 -11.12
C VAL A 321 13.56 -1.59 -10.57
N SER A 322 13.83 -1.40 -9.27
CA SER A 322 15.03 -1.92 -8.60
C SER A 322 14.87 -3.33 -8.03
N SER A 323 13.65 -3.83 -7.91
CA SER A 323 13.30 -5.10 -7.25
C SER A 323 12.04 -5.69 -7.88
N PRO A 324 11.77 -7.00 -7.81
CA PRO A 324 10.39 -7.49 -7.89
C PRO A 324 9.55 -6.95 -6.73
N SER A 325 8.22 -7.03 -6.85
CA SER A 325 7.32 -6.81 -5.70
C SER A 325 7.47 -7.94 -4.71
N LEU A 326 7.55 -7.63 -3.43
CA LEU A 326 7.81 -8.58 -2.35
C LEU A 326 6.57 -8.72 -1.47
N LEU A 327 6.10 -9.94 -1.25
CA LEU A 327 5.11 -10.22 -0.19
C LEU A 327 5.87 -10.54 1.09
N LEU A 328 5.64 -9.75 2.12
CA LEU A 328 6.27 -9.87 3.42
C LEU A 328 5.31 -10.48 4.43
N TYR A 329 5.83 -11.35 5.29
CA TYR A 329 5.19 -11.84 6.50
C TYR A 329 5.98 -11.34 7.71
N VAL A 330 5.32 -10.51 8.52
CA VAL A 330 5.90 -9.80 9.66
C VAL A 330 5.43 -10.46 10.94
N THR A 331 6.37 -11.08 11.65
CA THR A 331 6.16 -11.82 12.89
C THR A 331 7.34 -11.54 13.84
N PRO A 332 7.33 -10.39 14.53
CA PRO A 332 8.32 -9.99 15.53
C PRO A 332 8.85 -11.18 16.37
N PRO A 333 10.18 -11.39 16.45
CA PRO A 333 11.27 -10.52 15.97
C PRO A 333 11.58 -10.61 14.46
N ASP A 334 10.90 -11.48 13.72
CA ASP A 334 11.24 -11.84 12.35
C ASP A 334 10.43 -11.08 11.29
N VAL A 335 11.06 -10.87 10.13
CA VAL A 335 10.42 -10.44 8.89
C VAL A 335 10.85 -11.39 7.78
N ARG A 336 9.88 -11.94 7.06
CA ARG A 336 10.12 -12.92 6.00
C ARG A 336 9.57 -12.45 4.67
N VAL A 337 10.31 -12.67 3.58
CA VAL A 337 9.78 -12.59 2.21
C VAL A 337 9.20 -13.95 1.85
N VAL A 338 7.90 -14.00 1.62
CA VAL A 338 7.17 -15.25 1.31
C VAL A 338 6.83 -15.39 -0.17
N ALA A 339 6.88 -14.31 -0.95
CA ALA A 339 6.79 -14.33 -2.41
C ALA A 339 7.54 -13.14 -3.04
N ALA A 340 8.08 -13.34 -4.25
CA ALA A 340 8.64 -12.30 -5.10
C ALA A 340 7.96 -12.37 -6.47
N LEU A 341 7.27 -11.30 -6.88
CA LEU A 341 6.38 -11.26 -8.04
C LEU A 341 6.76 -10.12 -8.99
N GLY A 342 6.62 -10.35 -10.30
CA GLY A 342 6.83 -9.32 -11.32
C GLY A 342 5.68 -8.31 -11.45
N ALA A 343 4.52 -8.61 -10.85
CA ALA A 343 3.36 -7.72 -10.79
C ALA A 343 3.31 -7.01 -9.44
N ARG A 344 2.70 -5.81 -9.39
CA ARG A 344 2.33 -5.18 -8.11
C ARG A 344 1.15 -5.94 -7.50
N ILE A 345 1.16 -6.10 -6.18
CA ILE A 345 0.11 -6.72 -5.38
C ILE A 345 -0.82 -5.61 -4.88
N THR A 346 -2.00 -5.50 -5.47
CA THR A 346 -2.97 -4.44 -5.20
C THR A 346 -3.90 -4.77 -4.04
N SER A 347 -4.07 -6.06 -3.74
CA SER A 347 -4.89 -6.53 -2.61
C SER A 347 -4.47 -7.93 -2.14
N ILE A 348 -4.75 -8.23 -0.88
CA ILE A 348 -4.45 -9.47 -0.18
C ILE A 348 -5.69 -9.88 0.61
N GLU A 349 -6.06 -11.17 0.55
CA GLU A 349 -7.14 -11.74 1.36
C GLU A 349 -6.87 -13.23 1.67
N SER A 350 -7.39 -13.73 2.79
CA SER A 350 -7.44 -15.16 3.11
C SER A 350 -8.75 -15.77 2.59
N VAL A 351 -8.66 -16.69 1.63
CA VAL A 351 -9.83 -17.28 0.96
C VAL A 351 -9.68 -18.79 0.93
N CYS A 352 -10.63 -19.52 1.51
CA CYS A 352 -10.71 -20.99 1.44
C CYS A 352 -9.37 -21.69 1.80
N GLY A 353 -8.67 -21.22 2.84
CA GLY A 353 -7.38 -21.79 3.27
C GLY A 353 -6.17 -21.42 2.39
N LYS A 354 -6.32 -20.42 1.52
CA LYS A 354 -5.24 -19.87 0.69
C LYS A 354 -5.08 -18.37 0.95
N ILE A 355 -3.92 -17.84 0.58
CA ILE A 355 -3.69 -16.40 0.44
C ILE A 355 -3.99 -16.05 -1.02
N LEU A 356 -5.00 -15.21 -1.24
CA LEU A 356 -5.34 -14.70 -2.56
C LEU A 356 -4.77 -13.29 -2.72
N LEU A 357 -4.06 -13.08 -3.82
CA LEU A 357 -3.47 -11.79 -4.18
C LEU A 357 -4.16 -11.26 -5.42
N GLY A 358 -4.68 -10.04 -5.35
CA GLY A 358 -4.99 -9.25 -6.53
C GLY A 358 -3.70 -8.61 -7.06
N THR A 359 -3.45 -8.71 -8.36
CA THR A 359 -2.20 -8.24 -8.97
C THR A 359 -2.44 -7.42 -10.22
N ASN A 360 -1.49 -6.56 -10.56
CA ASN A 360 -1.50 -5.77 -11.78
C ASN A 360 -0.08 -5.56 -12.34
N THR A 361 0.07 -5.48 -13.66
CA THR A 361 1.33 -5.25 -14.36
C THR A 361 1.67 -3.77 -14.59
N MET A 362 0.73 -2.83 -14.37
CA MET A 362 0.93 -1.40 -14.62
C MET A 362 0.66 -0.55 -13.39
N SER A 363 1.29 0.63 -13.32
CA SER A 363 1.18 1.62 -12.25
C SER A 363 -0.05 2.53 -12.39
N ASN A 364 -0.35 3.25 -11.31
CA ASN A 364 -1.11 4.52 -11.41
C ASN A 364 -0.19 5.58 -12.02
N THR A 365 -0.69 6.40 -12.94
CA THR A 365 0.12 7.47 -13.57
C THR A 365 -0.18 8.83 -12.95
N GLN A 366 0.58 9.86 -13.35
CA GLN A 366 0.38 11.23 -12.88
C GLN A 366 -0.69 11.98 -13.68
N ARG A 367 -1.10 13.16 -13.18
CA ARG A 367 -2.21 13.99 -13.69
C ARG A 367 -2.27 14.16 -15.21
N HIS A 368 -1.12 14.31 -15.86
CA HIS A 368 -0.98 14.59 -17.29
C HIS A 368 -0.87 13.34 -18.18
N ASP A 369 -0.95 12.15 -17.56
CA ASP A 369 -0.84 10.84 -18.20
C ASP A 369 -2.18 10.08 -18.20
N ALA A 370 -3.30 10.79 -18.21
CA ALA A 370 -4.62 10.17 -18.34
C ALA A 370 -4.77 9.39 -19.65
N SER A 371 -5.47 8.27 -19.59
CA SER A 371 -5.79 7.42 -20.75
C SER A 371 -7.28 7.08 -20.73
N PRO A 372 -7.96 6.96 -21.89
CA PRO A 372 -9.33 6.47 -21.94
C PRO A 372 -9.47 4.97 -21.60
N PHE A 373 -8.35 4.25 -21.52
CA PHE A 373 -8.29 2.82 -21.19
C PHE A 373 -7.39 2.59 -19.98
N ASP A 374 -7.77 1.61 -19.16
CA ASP A 374 -6.86 0.96 -18.21
C ASP A 374 -5.66 0.39 -18.97
N GLN A 375 -4.46 0.50 -18.42
CA GLN A 375 -3.23 0.11 -19.12
C GLN A 375 -2.70 -1.29 -18.72
N GLY A 376 -3.22 -1.88 -17.65
CA GLY A 376 -2.64 -3.03 -16.97
C GLY A 376 -3.39 -4.34 -17.17
N THR A 377 -2.63 -5.44 -17.12
CA THR A 377 -3.22 -6.77 -16.99
C THR A 377 -3.41 -7.06 -15.52
N ARG A 378 -4.67 -7.22 -15.10
CA ARG A 378 -5.03 -7.56 -13.72
C ARG A 378 -5.32 -9.04 -13.61
N SER A 379 -4.79 -9.69 -12.58
CA SER A 379 -4.97 -11.13 -12.38
C SER A 379 -4.86 -11.51 -10.91
N PHE A 380 -5.12 -12.78 -10.63
CA PHE A 380 -5.05 -13.34 -9.29
C PHE A 380 -3.88 -14.30 -9.15
N VAL A 381 -3.22 -14.29 -8.00
CA VAL A 381 -2.28 -15.32 -7.58
C VAL A 381 -2.78 -15.93 -6.29
N ALA A 382 -3.01 -17.24 -6.27
CA ALA A 382 -3.41 -17.97 -5.08
C ALA A 382 -2.22 -18.76 -4.53
N LEU A 383 -1.83 -18.47 -3.29
CA LEU A 383 -0.73 -19.12 -2.59
C LEU A 383 -1.28 -20.01 -1.46
N ASP A 384 -0.69 -21.18 -1.27
CA ASP A 384 -0.97 -21.99 -0.09
C ASP A 384 -0.39 -21.36 1.18
N HIS A 385 -1.06 -21.52 2.32
CA HIS A 385 -0.56 -21.00 3.61
C HIS A 385 0.82 -21.57 3.99
N SER A 386 1.24 -22.68 3.39
CA SER A 386 2.58 -23.22 3.58
C SER A 386 3.69 -22.21 3.24
N VAL A 387 3.45 -21.24 2.35
CA VAL A 387 4.43 -20.19 2.01
C VAL A 387 4.90 -19.38 3.21
N LEU A 388 4.10 -19.30 4.28
CA LEU A 388 4.48 -18.63 5.53
C LEU A 388 5.64 -19.33 6.25
N THR A 389 5.82 -20.63 5.98
CA THR A 389 6.84 -21.47 6.63
C THR A 389 7.90 -22.00 5.67
N SER A 390 7.61 -22.02 4.37
CA SER A 390 8.53 -22.47 3.31
C SER A 390 9.81 -21.64 3.22
N SER A 391 10.80 -22.19 2.51
CA SER A 391 12.01 -21.46 2.12
C SER A 391 11.66 -20.19 1.34
N ALA A 392 12.39 -19.11 1.62
CA ALA A 392 12.22 -17.84 0.93
C ALA A 392 12.49 -17.98 -0.58
N PRO A 393 11.78 -17.21 -1.43
CA PRO A 393 12.12 -17.12 -2.85
C PRO A 393 13.45 -16.39 -3.02
N ALA A 394 14.26 -16.82 -3.98
CA ALA A 394 15.46 -16.10 -4.36
C ALA A 394 15.10 -14.86 -5.20
N PHE A 395 15.76 -13.73 -4.96
CA PHE A 395 15.60 -12.53 -5.78
C PHE A 395 16.81 -11.60 -5.67
N THR A 396 16.81 -10.58 -6.53
CA THR A 396 17.87 -9.58 -6.61
C THR A 396 17.28 -8.18 -6.51
N ILE A 397 17.96 -7.30 -5.78
CA ILE A 397 17.70 -5.85 -5.80
C ILE A 397 18.91 -5.18 -6.46
N VAL A 398 18.66 -4.32 -7.44
CA VAL A 398 19.69 -3.56 -8.17
C VAL A 398 19.43 -2.07 -8.05
N ALA A 399 20.42 -1.33 -7.55
CA ALA A 399 20.35 0.11 -7.37
C ALA A 399 21.63 0.80 -7.87
N PRO A 400 21.53 1.67 -8.88
CA PRO A 400 22.60 2.63 -9.18
C PRO A 400 22.94 3.51 -7.97
N GLY A 401 24.19 3.91 -7.87
CA GLY A 401 24.74 4.65 -6.73
C GLY A 401 24.00 5.94 -6.45
N TRP A 402 23.56 6.66 -7.49
CA TRP A 402 22.75 7.87 -7.35
C TRP A 402 21.40 7.65 -6.64
N MET A 403 20.82 6.45 -6.67
CA MET A 403 19.59 6.12 -5.91
C MET A 403 19.86 5.97 -4.41
N VAL A 404 21.09 5.61 -4.05
CA VAL A 404 21.51 5.46 -2.66
C VAL A 404 22.05 6.81 -2.14
N GLY A 405 22.95 7.44 -2.88
CA GLY A 405 23.57 8.70 -2.51
C GLY A 405 24.36 8.58 -1.20
N GLY A 406 24.23 9.58 -0.34
CA GLY A 406 24.79 9.58 1.02
C GLY A 406 23.82 9.07 2.09
N ASN A 407 22.68 8.50 1.70
CA ASN A 407 21.63 8.06 2.61
C ASN A 407 21.90 6.65 3.13
N ALA A 408 21.22 6.31 4.23
CA ALA A 408 21.11 4.93 4.64
C ALA A 408 20.21 4.14 3.67
N PHE A 409 20.51 2.86 3.46
CA PHE A 409 19.78 1.98 2.56
C PHE A 409 19.79 0.54 3.08
N GLY A 410 19.03 -0.34 2.45
CA GLY A 410 18.89 -1.73 2.88
C GLY A 410 17.69 -1.90 3.83
N GLY A 411 17.91 -2.40 5.03
CA GLY A 411 16.82 -2.96 5.82
C GLY A 411 16.44 -4.34 5.27
N ILE A 412 17.44 -5.17 5.02
CA ILE A 412 17.25 -6.49 4.43
C ILE A 412 17.14 -7.51 5.57
N PRO A 413 16.01 -8.22 5.72
CA PRO A 413 15.91 -9.34 6.66
C PRO A 413 16.69 -10.53 6.12
N LEU A 414 17.65 -11.03 6.89
CA LEU A 414 18.59 -12.04 6.43
C LEU A 414 18.30 -13.46 6.90
N THR A 415 17.52 -13.60 7.98
CA THR A 415 17.25 -14.87 8.71
C THR A 415 16.81 -16.03 7.82
N GLN A 416 16.19 -15.74 6.68
CA GLN A 416 15.60 -16.72 5.78
C GLN A 416 16.47 -17.09 4.56
N PHE A 417 17.59 -16.39 4.34
CA PHE A 417 18.46 -16.61 3.18
C PHE A 417 19.71 -17.38 3.60
N LYS A 418 20.10 -18.37 2.79
CA LYS A 418 21.28 -19.20 3.07
C LYS A 418 22.57 -18.55 2.59
N GLU A 419 22.50 -17.79 1.49
CA GLU A 419 23.67 -17.16 0.89
C GLU A 419 23.41 -15.69 0.53
N PRO A 420 22.95 -14.84 1.47
CA PRO A 420 22.74 -13.43 1.17
C PRO A 420 24.08 -12.71 0.96
N ARG A 421 24.16 -11.90 -0.10
CA ARG A 421 25.37 -11.14 -0.46
C ARG A 421 25.01 -9.73 -0.91
N LEU A 422 25.85 -8.78 -0.53
CA LEU A 422 25.86 -7.43 -1.08
C LEU A 422 27.05 -7.29 -2.02
N ILE A 423 26.80 -6.96 -3.28
CA ILE A 423 27.82 -6.71 -4.28
C ILE A 423 27.87 -5.20 -4.57
N VAL A 424 29.05 -4.61 -4.44
CA VAL A 424 29.29 -3.19 -4.74
C VAL A 424 30.35 -3.08 -5.82
N TYR A 425 29.95 -2.58 -6.97
CA TYR A 425 30.88 -2.14 -8.02
C TYR A 425 31.22 -0.69 -7.75
N SER A 426 32.49 -0.41 -7.43
CA SER A 426 32.94 0.94 -7.11
C SER A 426 34.13 1.37 -7.96
N GLU A 427 34.21 2.66 -8.27
CA GLU A 427 35.37 3.24 -8.95
C GLU A 427 36.41 3.76 -7.95
N ARG A 428 36.10 3.77 -6.64
CA ARG A 428 36.91 4.41 -5.61
C ARG A 428 36.85 3.66 -4.27
N GLU A 429 37.79 4.00 -3.39
CA GLU A 429 37.77 3.51 -2.03
C GLU A 429 36.69 4.19 -1.17
N ASN A 430 35.99 3.39 -0.39
CA ASN A 430 34.94 3.82 0.53
C ASN A 430 34.86 2.88 1.75
N THR A 431 34.08 3.27 2.75
CA THR A 431 33.75 2.45 3.92
C THR A 431 32.25 2.33 3.99
N LEU A 432 31.75 1.11 4.17
CA LEU A 432 30.35 0.83 4.41
C LEU A 432 30.14 0.55 5.90
N ASN A 433 29.34 1.38 6.56
CA ASN A 433 28.86 1.11 7.91
C ASN A 433 27.66 0.17 7.79
N VAL A 434 27.66 -0.91 8.57
CA VAL A 434 26.56 -1.88 8.64
C VAL A 434 25.94 -1.80 10.03
N LYS A 435 24.61 -1.83 10.09
CA LYS A 435 23.83 -1.85 11.32
C LYS A 435 22.89 -3.05 11.27
N GLU A 436 22.98 -3.91 12.29
CA GLU A 436 22.05 -5.01 12.49
C GLU A 436 21.07 -4.65 13.60
N TYR A 437 19.79 -4.97 13.41
CA TYR A 437 18.73 -4.79 14.39
C TYR A 437 17.65 -5.86 14.24
N PHE A 438 16.83 -6.00 15.28
CA PHE A 438 15.76 -6.99 15.37
C PHE A 438 14.43 -6.27 15.51
N LEU A 439 13.39 -6.77 14.81
CA LEU A 439 12.02 -6.27 14.94
C LEU A 439 11.37 -6.84 16.21
N THR A 440 12.07 -6.81 17.35
CA THR A 440 11.43 -7.03 18.65
C THR A 440 10.41 -5.93 18.91
N ILE A 441 9.62 -6.07 19.97
CA ILE A 441 8.67 -5.05 20.38
C ILE A 441 8.98 -4.69 21.85
N PRO A 442 9.62 -3.52 22.13
CA PRO A 442 10.11 -2.53 21.16
C PRO A 442 11.31 -3.04 20.34
N PRO A 443 11.57 -2.48 19.14
CA PRO A 443 12.71 -2.88 18.30
C PRO A 443 14.06 -2.59 18.94
N MET A 444 15.06 -3.42 18.65
CA MET A 444 16.38 -3.35 19.30
C MET A 444 17.52 -3.34 18.28
N LEU A 445 18.53 -2.49 18.54
CA LEU A 445 19.80 -2.53 17.83
C LEU A 445 20.61 -3.77 18.30
N GLY A 446 21.10 -4.55 17.35
CA GLY A 446 21.93 -5.72 17.61
C GLY A 446 23.43 -5.39 17.59
N GLY A 447 23.91 -4.84 16.46
CA GLY A 447 25.35 -4.70 16.21
C GLY A 447 25.71 -3.61 15.20
N SER A 448 27.01 -3.36 15.07
CA SER A 448 27.53 -2.37 14.12
C SER A 448 28.91 -2.76 13.62
N ASP A 449 29.08 -2.76 12.31
CA ASP A 449 30.33 -3.12 11.65
C ASP A 449 30.76 -2.07 10.63
N LYS A 450 32.04 -2.12 10.25
CA LYS A 450 32.61 -1.32 9.18
C LYS A 450 33.31 -2.22 8.17
N ILE A 451 32.95 -2.09 6.91
CA ILE A 451 33.48 -2.91 5.82
C ILE A 451 34.14 -1.99 4.78
N GLY A 452 35.40 -2.23 4.46
CA GLY A 452 36.10 -1.51 3.40
C GLY A 452 35.61 -1.90 2.02
N VAL A 453 35.38 -0.91 1.16
CA VAL A 453 35.03 -1.07 -0.27
C VAL A 453 36.21 -0.57 -1.09
N LYS A 454 36.77 -1.43 -1.93
CA LYS A 454 37.88 -1.10 -2.84
C LYS A 454 37.36 -0.77 -4.24
N PRO A 455 38.15 -0.12 -5.10
CA PRO A 455 37.84 -0.03 -6.52
C PRO A 455 37.66 -1.42 -7.15
N GLY A 456 36.70 -1.56 -8.05
CA GLY A 456 36.30 -2.81 -8.68
C GLY A 456 35.07 -3.45 -8.02
N ARG A 457 34.97 -4.77 -8.16
CA ARG A 457 33.85 -5.57 -7.65
C ARG A 457 34.14 -6.06 -6.22
N ASN A 458 33.32 -5.64 -5.28
CA ASN A 458 33.38 -6.07 -3.88
C ASN A 458 32.20 -7.00 -3.61
N ILE A 459 32.46 -8.17 -3.03
CA ILE A 459 31.42 -9.10 -2.57
C ILE A 459 31.48 -9.11 -1.05
N ILE A 460 30.41 -8.66 -0.43
CA ILE A 460 30.25 -8.60 1.02
C ILE A 460 29.32 -9.75 1.38
N ASP A 461 29.86 -10.71 2.13
CA ASP A 461 29.10 -11.82 2.68
C ASP A 461 28.23 -11.33 3.85
N LEU A 462 26.94 -11.65 3.82
CA LEU A 462 25.98 -11.27 4.84
C LEU A 462 25.53 -12.44 5.72
N THR A 463 26.08 -13.65 5.52
CA THR A 463 25.70 -14.86 6.29
C THR A 463 25.98 -14.77 7.79
N GLY A 464 26.86 -13.87 8.22
CA GLY A 464 27.18 -13.64 9.63
C GLY A 464 26.10 -12.89 10.42
N TYR A 465 25.12 -12.28 9.74
CA TYR A 465 24.04 -11.54 10.38
C TYR A 465 22.76 -12.38 10.45
N SER A 466 22.01 -12.24 11.54
CA SER A 466 20.79 -13.01 11.82
C SER A 466 19.51 -12.16 11.84
N GLY A 467 19.63 -10.83 11.90
CA GLY A 467 18.51 -9.89 11.93
C GLY A 467 18.25 -9.18 10.60
N VAL A 468 17.83 -7.92 10.72
CA VAL A 468 17.68 -6.98 9.61
C VAL A 468 18.92 -6.10 9.53
N VAL A 469 19.49 -5.95 8.32
CA VAL A 469 20.69 -5.12 8.11
C VAL A 469 20.44 -3.90 7.25
N SER A 470 20.92 -2.73 7.71
CA SER A 470 21.02 -1.52 6.89
C SER A 470 22.46 -1.06 6.76
N PHE A 471 22.69 -0.24 5.75
CA PHE A 471 24.01 0.18 5.29
C PHE A 471 24.07 1.69 5.10
N LYS A 472 25.23 2.29 5.34
CA LYS A 472 25.52 3.67 4.96
C LYS A 472 26.99 3.85 4.60
N ALA A 473 27.23 4.34 3.38
CA ALA A 473 28.59 4.65 2.92
C ALA A 473 29.10 5.94 3.58
N GLU A 474 30.40 5.98 3.92
CA GLU A 474 31.03 7.19 4.47
C GLU A 474 31.14 8.29 3.40
N LYS A 475 31.44 7.92 2.15
CA LYS A 475 31.37 8.81 0.99
C LYS A 475 30.08 8.51 0.19
N PRO A 476 29.30 9.51 -0.25
CA PRO A 476 28.08 9.28 -1.02
C PRO A 476 28.30 8.43 -2.27
N PHE A 477 27.44 7.47 -2.58
CA PHE A 477 27.50 6.78 -3.88
C PHE A 477 26.95 7.69 -5.00
N THR A 478 27.61 7.65 -6.16
CA THR A 478 27.29 8.40 -7.36
C THR A 478 27.26 7.48 -8.59
N SER A 479 28.42 6.96 -9.00
CA SER A 479 28.60 6.10 -10.19
C SER A 479 28.62 4.60 -9.84
N GLU A 480 28.66 4.27 -8.55
CA GLU A 480 28.69 2.90 -8.07
C GLU A 480 27.42 2.11 -8.48
N LEU A 481 27.51 0.78 -8.48
CA LEU A 481 26.35 -0.11 -8.62
C LEU A 481 26.25 -1.00 -7.38
N VAL A 482 25.07 -0.99 -6.76
CA VAL A 482 24.76 -1.77 -5.57
C VAL A 482 23.79 -2.88 -5.95
N VAL A 483 24.14 -4.12 -5.60
CA VAL A 483 23.33 -5.31 -5.89
C VAL A 483 23.18 -6.16 -4.65
N PHE A 484 21.96 -6.41 -4.19
CA PHE A 484 21.68 -7.46 -3.20
C PHE A 484 21.31 -8.74 -3.94
N GLU A 485 22.02 -9.82 -3.68
CA GLU A 485 21.64 -11.17 -4.10
C GLU A 485 21.16 -11.95 -2.87
N LEU A 486 19.90 -12.38 -2.89
CA LEU A 486 19.25 -13.05 -1.76
C LEU A 486 18.79 -14.44 -2.21
N ARG A 487 19.42 -15.48 -1.64
CA ARG A 487 19.29 -16.88 -2.06
C ARG A 487 19.09 -17.82 -0.89
#